data_AF-A0A2E6MS53-F1
#
_entry.id   AF-A0A2E6MS53-F1
#
_cell.length_a   1.000
_cell.length_b   1.000
_cell.length_c   1.000
_cell.angle_alpha   90.00
_cell.angle_beta   90.00
_cell.angle_gamma   90.00
#
_symmetry.space_group_name_H-M   'P 1'
#
loop_
_entity.id
_entity.type
_entity.pdbx_description
1 polymer ?
#
loop_
_entity_poly.entity_id
_entity_poly.type
_entity_poly.pdbx_seq_one_letter_code
_entity_poly.pdbx_strand_id
1 'polypeptide(L)'
;MALTALKGKSLRRKKPRRVASKLNGPNYENADKLKGEAYGKFISYAFDFYRLEHKNSDYKKWVIEYYNKHDKKKLPWLKKCPENRYGSTIGALCKISLSGVPDYCEEYNKHWEALPGTMGSTKPLSQSINRFATELIEQSMKIAQEKEKEEAPKKVIKEKINIQQRIFAQASIMFEPIDIWVDKWYEEQEKFNPKGYDFGKHLRNVNCTQAHARKIRDWLDPELLELQAASNPPSKADRDKMNDHDKDDAEQLIEAYSCYTKKALEKKVLALQNILGACNVIIETAKANRKPRKRVRSKEKMVAKMKFAQNNDKFALASINPQEIINASELWIFNFKTRKIGRYVAKTIDPLHQGREGSGLSVKGTTIRDYDEALSIQKTLRKPEEKLKEFKESGPRKIKTFLDEINAVDIKLNGRINPDTILLKAIL
;
A
#
# COMPACT_ATOMS: atom_id res chain seq x y z
N MET A 1 19.57 -29.85 -29.11
CA MET A 1 18.64 -30.84 -28.53
C MET A 1 17.41 -30.12 -28.00
N ALA A 2 16.28 -30.82 -28.03
CA ALA A 2 14.92 -30.43 -27.61
C ALA A 2 14.14 -29.49 -28.55
N LEU A 3 13.31 -30.10 -29.42
CA LEU A 3 11.87 -29.82 -29.51
C LEU A 3 11.19 -30.84 -30.44
N THR A 4 11.18 -32.10 -30.01
CA THR A 4 10.31 -33.16 -30.52
C THR A 4 9.24 -33.47 -29.48
N ALA A 5 8.16 -32.69 -29.47
CA ALA A 5 6.89 -33.10 -28.87
C ALA A 5 5.77 -32.24 -29.45
N LEU A 6 4.70 -32.90 -29.92
CA LEU A 6 3.45 -32.35 -30.49
C LEU A 6 3.31 -32.38 -32.03
N LYS A 7 3.68 -33.51 -32.65
CA LYS A 7 2.91 -34.03 -33.80
C LYS A 7 2.00 -35.15 -33.28
N GLY A 8 0.68 -34.99 -33.40
CA GLY A 8 -0.24 -36.14 -33.31
C GLY A 8 -1.35 -36.11 -32.26
N LYS A 9 -2.12 -35.02 -32.13
CA LYS A 9 -3.51 -35.14 -31.64
C LYS A 9 -4.46 -34.67 -32.73
N SER A 10 -5.15 -35.61 -33.38
CA SER A 10 -6.25 -35.30 -34.28
C SER A 10 -7.35 -34.61 -33.46
N LEU A 11 -7.62 -33.35 -33.77
CA LEU A 11 -8.81 -32.67 -33.28
C LEU A 11 -10.02 -33.47 -33.80
N ARG A 12 -10.72 -34.19 -32.91
CA ARG A 12 -12.01 -34.81 -33.23
C ARG A 12 -12.90 -33.73 -33.84
N ARG A 13 -13.11 -33.77 -35.16
CA ARG A 13 -14.10 -32.94 -35.85
C ARG A 13 -15.42 -33.14 -35.11
N LYS A 14 -15.94 -32.09 -34.47
CA LYS A 14 -17.31 -32.13 -33.92
C LYS A 14 -18.23 -32.59 -35.05
N LYS A 15 -19.04 -33.62 -34.80
CA LYS A 15 -20.06 -34.07 -35.77
C LYS A 15 -20.82 -32.82 -36.24
N PRO A 16 -20.97 -32.59 -37.56
CA PRO A 16 -21.80 -31.50 -38.03
C PRO A 16 -23.18 -31.65 -37.40
N ARG A 17 -23.70 -30.58 -36.78
CA ARG A 17 -25.13 -30.53 -36.44
C ARG A 17 -25.88 -30.79 -37.74
N ARG A 18 -26.91 -31.65 -37.70
CA ARG A 18 -27.84 -31.78 -38.83
C ARG A 18 -28.25 -30.35 -39.20
N VAL A 19 -27.94 -29.94 -40.43
CA VAL A 19 -28.51 -28.72 -41.00
C VAL A 19 -29.99 -29.00 -41.08
N ALA A 20 -30.82 -28.13 -40.49
CA ALA A 20 -32.26 -28.27 -40.47
C ALA A 20 -32.76 -28.59 -41.88
N SER A 21 -33.09 -29.86 -42.14
CA SER A 21 -33.95 -30.19 -43.25
C SER A 21 -35.23 -29.40 -43.00
N LYS A 22 -35.86 -28.82 -44.04
CA LYS A 22 -37.20 -28.23 -43.96
C LYS A 22 -38.21 -29.32 -43.56
N LEU A 23 -38.15 -29.78 -42.32
CA LEU A 23 -39.12 -30.64 -41.68
C LEU A 23 -40.30 -29.74 -41.34
N ASN A 24 -41.50 -30.16 -41.74
CA ASN A 24 -42.72 -29.51 -41.30
C ASN A 24 -42.72 -29.50 -39.77
N GLY A 25 -42.69 -28.31 -39.17
CA GLY A 25 -42.72 -28.15 -37.72
C GLY A 25 -44.02 -28.68 -37.12
N PRO A 26 -44.18 -28.61 -35.79
CA PRO A 26 -45.42 -29.00 -35.14
C PRO A 26 -46.61 -28.27 -35.77
N ASN A 27 -47.62 -29.02 -36.24
CA ASN A 27 -48.85 -28.41 -36.74
C ASN A 27 -49.73 -28.03 -35.54
N TYR A 28 -50.01 -26.73 -35.40
CA TYR A 28 -50.83 -26.19 -34.33
C TYR A 28 -52.31 -26.03 -34.72
N GLU A 29 -52.68 -26.35 -35.96
CA GLU A 29 -54.07 -26.35 -36.41
C GLU A 29 -54.87 -27.38 -35.57
N ASN A 30 -55.81 -26.89 -34.77
CA ASN A 30 -56.59 -27.66 -33.77
C ASN A 30 -55.85 -28.10 -32.51
N ALA A 31 -54.71 -27.50 -32.16
CA ALA A 31 -54.00 -27.85 -30.93
C ALA A 31 -54.85 -27.64 -29.66
N ASP A 32 -55.83 -26.74 -29.70
CA ASP A 32 -56.79 -26.46 -28.62
C ASP A 32 -57.76 -27.60 -28.35
N LYS A 33 -57.93 -28.50 -29.31
CA LYS A 33 -58.83 -29.67 -29.22
C LYS A 33 -58.09 -30.94 -28.82
N LEU A 34 -56.76 -30.89 -28.67
CA LEU A 34 -55.96 -32.03 -28.24
C LEU A 34 -56.25 -32.38 -26.78
N LYS A 35 -56.49 -33.66 -26.53
CA LYS A 35 -56.96 -34.19 -25.24
C LYS A 35 -56.24 -35.48 -24.89
N GLY A 36 -56.17 -35.80 -23.59
CA GLY A 36 -55.59 -37.05 -23.09
C GLY A 36 -54.17 -37.32 -23.61
N GLU A 37 -53.90 -38.57 -24.01
CA GLU A 37 -52.58 -39.01 -24.50
C GLU A 37 -52.07 -38.22 -25.72
N ALA A 38 -52.97 -37.80 -26.61
CA ALA A 38 -52.62 -37.08 -27.82
C ALA A 38 -52.01 -35.70 -27.52
N TYR A 39 -52.51 -35.02 -26.47
CA TYR A 39 -51.93 -33.76 -25.98
C TYR A 39 -50.50 -33.98 -25.47
N GLY A 40 -50.27 -34.99 -24.64
CA GLY A 40 -48.95 -35.31 -24.09
C GLY A 40 -47.90 -35.65 -25.15
N LYS A 41 -48.29 -36.47 -26.14
CA LYS A 41 -47.42 -36.81 -27.29
C LYS A 41 -47.09 -35.59 -28.13
N PHE A 42 -48.07 -34.73 -28.39
CA PHE A 42 -47.88 -33.50 -29.16
C PHE A 42 -46.93 -32.53 -28.46
N ILE A 43 -47.13 -32.29 -27.16
CA ILE A 43 -46.23 -31.44 -26.36
C ILE A 43 -44.81 -31.99 -26.39
N SER A 44 -44.63 -33.29 -26.17
CA SER A 44 -43.32 -33.95 -26.19
C SER A 44 -42.63 -33.81 -27.56
N TYR A 45 -43.36 -34.04 -28.64
CA TYR A 45 -42.88 -33.84 -30.01
C TYR A 45 -42.47 -32.39 -30.27
N ALA A 46 -43.30 -31.42 -29.86
CA ALA A 46 -43.01 -30.00 -30.04
C ALA A 46 -41.75 -29.57 -29.26
N PHE A 47 -41.56 -30.08 -28.05
CA PHE A 47 -40.34 -29.86 -27.27
C PHE A 47 -39.10 -30.39 -27.96
N ASP A 48 -39.15 -31.63 -28.46
CA ASP A 48 -38.01 -32.22 -29.16
C ASP A 48 -37.69 -31.50 -30.46
N PHE A 49 -38.70 -31.10 -31.23
CA PHE A 49 -38.51 -30.29 -32.43
C PHE A 49 -37.78 -28.98 -32.10
N TYR A 50 -38.28 -28.20 -31.14
CA TYR A 50 -37.66 -26.93 -30.79
C TYR A 50 -36.27 -27.08 -30.17
N ARG A 51 -36.02 -28.17 -29.44
CA ARG A 51 -34.71 -28.47 -28.86
C ARG A 51 -33.67 -28.85 -29.92
N LEU A 52 -34.08 -29.55 -30.97
CA LEU A 52 -33.16 -30.06 -32.00
C LEU A 52 -32.92 -29.06 -33.13
N GLU A 53 -33.96 -28.34 -33.57
CA GLU A 53 -33.91 -27.51 -34.78
C GLU A 53 -33.56 -26.04 -34.53
N HIS A 54 -33.63 -25.58 -33.28
CA HIS A 54 -33.41 -24.17 -32.94
C HIS A 54 -32.22 -23.94 -32.01
N LYS A 55 -31.78 -22.68 -31.95
CA LYS A 55 -30.63 -22.24 -31.15
C LYS A 55 -31.05 -21.18 -30.13
N ASN A 56 -30.16 -20.89 -29.18
CA ASN A 56 -30.42 -20.00 -28.06
C ASN A 56 -30.92 -18.60 -28.46
N SER A 57 -30.51 -18.08 -29.63
CA SER A 57 -31.01 -16.80 -30.16
C SER A 57 -32.50 -16.82 -30.45
N ASP A 58 -33.04 -17.96 -30.89
CA ASP A 58 -34.47 -18.10 -31.21
C ASP A 58 -35.29 -18.26 -29.93
N TYR A 59 -34.76 -18.99 -28.94
CA TYR A 59 -35.38 -19.10 -27.61
C TYR A 59 -35.50 -17.73 -26.93
N LYS A 60 -34.47 -16.88 -27.02
CA LYS A 60 -34.54 -15.50 -26.50
C LYS A 60 -35.66 -14.71 -27.16
N LYS A 61 -35.82 -14.80 -28.48
CA LYS A 61 -36.88 -14.09 -29.23
C LYS A 61 -38.26 -14.52 -28.74
N TRP A 62 -38.53 -15.82 -28.62
CA TRP A 62 -39.85 -16.32 -28.21
C TRP A 62 -40.18 -16.00 -26.75
N VAL A 63 -39.19 -16.05 -25.86
CA VAL A 63 -39.40 -15.66 -24.45
C VAL A 63 -39.72 -14.16 -24.34
N ILE A 64 -39.01 -13.31 -25.10
CA ILE A 64 -39.31 -11.86 -25.16
C ILE A 64 -40.71 -11.61 -25.73
N GLU A 65 -41.10 -12.32 -26.79
CA GLU A 65 -42.42 -12.21 -27.42
C GLU A 65 -43.54 -12.63 -26.47
N TYR A 66 -43.36 -13.73 -25.73
CA TYR A 66 -44.29 -14.21 -24.72
C TYR A 66 -44.49 -13.18 -23.60
N TYR A 67 -43.41 -12.71 -22.99
CA TYR A 67 -43.50 -11.72 -21.91
C TYR A 67 -43.99 -10.36 -22.39
N ASN A 68 -43.81 -10.01 -23.67
CA ASN A 68 -44.40 -8.80 -24.23
C ASN A 68 -45.95 -8.85 -24.26
N LYS A 69 -46.54 -10.04 -24.45
CA LYS A 69 -48.00 -10.24 -24.44
C LYS A 69 -48.57 -10.45 -23.03
N HIS A 70 -47.83 -11.11 -22.13
CA HIS A 70 -48.36 -11.51 -20.81
C HIS A 70 -47.89 -10.64 -19.63
N ASP A 71 -46.61 -10.28 -19.53
CA ASP A 71 -46.07 -9.49 -18.40
C ASP A 71 -44.86 -8.65 -18.80
N LYS A 72 -45.14 -7.38 -19.12
CA LYS A 72 -44.14 -6.41 -19.60
C LYS A 72 -43.12 -6.00 -18.54
N LYS A 73 -43.41 -6.19 -17.24
CA LYS A 73 -42.51 -5.74 -16.15
C LYS A 73 -41.18 -6.50 -16.14
N LYS A 74 -41.20 -7.77 -16.57
CA LYS A 74 -40.01 -8.64 -16.60
C LYS A 74 -39.12 -8.43 -17.83
N LEU A 75 -39.64 -7.76 -18.87
CA LEU A 75 -38.98 -7.59 -20.16
C LEU A 75 -37.59 -6.91 -20.10
N PRO A 76 -37.37 -5.85 -19.29
CA PRO A 76 -36.07 -5.17 -19.24
C PRO A 76 -34.94 -6.09 -18.77
N TRP A 77 -35.21 -6.93 -17.77
CA TRP A 77 -34.24 -7.86 -17.20
C TRP A 77 -33.93 -9.03 -18.14
N LEU A 78 -34.96 -9.54 -18.83
CA LEU A 78 -34.81 -10.58 -19.84
C LEU A 78 -33.99 -10.07 -21.02
N LYS A 79 -34.26 -8.86 -21.54
CA LYS A 79 -33.47 -8.28 -22.64
C LYS A 79 -31.96 -8.17 -22.32
N LYS A 80 -31.63 -7.80 -21.08
CA LYS A 80 -30.24 -7.70 -20.56
C LYS A 80 -29.53 -9.05 -20.42
N CYS A 81 -30.25 -10.16 -20.31
CA CYS A 81 -29.67 -11.49 -20.17
C CYS A 81 -29.00 -11.94 -21.49
N PRO A 82 -27.77 -12.50 -21.46
CA PRO A 82 -27.10 -12.95 -22.67
C PRO A 82 -27.78 -14.19 -23.27
N GLU A 83 -27.69 -14.33 -24.59
CA GLU A 83 -28.43 -15.35 -25.36
C GLU A 83 -28.09 -16.78 -24.91
N ASN A 84 -26.83 -17.06 -24.58
CA ASN A 84 -26.37 -18.38 -24.13
C ASN A 84 -27.06 -18.91 -22.86
N ARG A 85 -27.72 -18.04 -22.09
CA ARG A 85 -28.47 -18.43 -20.88
C ARG A 85 -29.88 -18.94 -21.19
N TYR A 86 -30.43 -18.60 -22.35
CA TYR A 86 -31.77 -19.05 -22.75
C TYR A 86 -31.74 -20.53 -23.12
N GLY A 87 -32.39 -21.37 -22.31
CA GLY A 87 -32.53 -22.80 -22.54
C GLY A 87 -33.62 -23.14 -23.57
N SER A 88 -33.52 -24.34 -24.14
CA SER A 88 -34.52 -24.86 -25.10
C SER A 88 -35.89 -25.07 -24.48
N THR A 89 -35.95 -25.45 -23.20
CA THR A 89 -37.20 -25.72 -22.47
C THR A 89 -38.06 -24.48 -22.30
N ILE A 90 -37.51 -23.37 -21.80
CA ILE A 90 -38.28 -22.12 -21.66
C ILE A 90 -38.67 -21.54 -23.03
N GLY A 91 -37.77 -21.62 -24.01
CA GLY A 91 -38.05 -21.17 -25.38
C GLY A 91 -39.19 -21.94 -26.03
N ALA A 92 -39.14 -23.28 -25.94
CA ALA A 92 -40.18 -24.16 -26.47
C ALA A 92 -41.52 -23.93 -25.78
N LEU A 93 -41.55 -23.86 -24.44
CA LEU A 93 -42.76 -23.56 -23.66
C LEU A 93 -43.42 -22.24 -24.08
N CYS A 94 -42.64 -21.17 -24.17
CA CYS A 94 -43.14 -19.87 -24.61
C CYS A 94 -43.67 -19.94 -26.05
N LYS A 95 -43.00 -20.68 -26.96
CA LYS A 95 -43.45 -20.81 -28.34
C LYS A 95 -44.73 -21.62 -28.47
N ILE A 96 -44.83 -22.74 -27.76
CA ILE A 96 -46.03 -23.59 -27.68
C ILE A 96 -47.22 -22.77 -27.16
N SER A 97 -47.03 -22.03 -26.07
CA SER A 97 -48.09 -21.20 -25.50
C SER A 97 -48.51 -20.05 -26.43
N LEU A 98 -47.55 -19.41 -27.11
CA LEU A 98 -47.85 -18.38 -28.13
C LEU A 98 -48.61 -18.92 -29.34
N SER A 99 -48.46 -20.21 -29.66
CA SER A 99 -49.10 -20.89 -30.78
C SER A 99 -50.54 -21.35 -30.46
N GLY A 100 -51.09 -21.01 -29.29
CA GLY A 100 -52.51 -21.24 -28.95
C GLY A 100 -52.77 -22.42 -28.01
N VAL A 101 -51.79 -23.29 -27.78
CA VAL A 101 -51.99 -24.52 -26.99
C VAL A 101 -52.46 -24.21 -25.55
N PRO A 102 -53.50 -24.90 -25.04
CA PRO A 102 -54.03 -24.68 -23.70
C PRO A 102 -52.95 -24.81 -22.62
N ASP A 103 -52.95 -23.88 -21.66
CA ASP A 103 -51.98 -23.81 -20.56
C ASP A 103 -52.05 -25.03 -19.64
N TYR A 104 -53.24 -25.62 -19.53
CA TYR A 104 -53.51 -26.82 -18.74
C TYR A 104 -54.59 -27.67 -19.43
N CYS A 105 -54.41 -28.99 -19.44
CA CYS A 105 -55.36 -29.94 -20.00
C CYS A 105 -55.74 -30.98 -18.94
N GLU A 106 -56.97 -30.88 -18.41
CA GLU A 106 -57.47 -31.77 -17.35
C GLU A 106 -57.53 -33.24 -17.78
N GLU A 107 -57.91 -33.49 -19.03
CA GLU A 107 -57.99 -34.86 -19.57
C GLU A 107 -56.61 -35.49 -19.73
N TYR A 108 -55.59 -34.69 -20.04
CA TYR A 108 -54.21 -35.15 -20.02
C TYR A 108 -53.73 -35.43 -18.59
N ASN A 109 -54.12 -34.62 -17.61
CA ASN A 109 -53.77 -34.87 -16.22
C ASN A 109 -54.33 -36.21 -15.71
N LYS A 110 -55.61 -36.49 -16.01
CA LYS A 110 -56.23 -37.79 -15.68
C LYS A 110 -55.51 -38.96 -16.34
N HIS A 111 -55.09 -38.80 -17.60
CA HIS A 111 -54.30 -39.80 -18.30
C HIS A 111 -52.91 -40.00 -17.66
N TRP A 112 -52.24 -38.92 -17.26
CA TRP A 112 -50.93 -38.96 -16.60
C TRP A 112 -50.98 -39.68 -15.25
N GLU A 113 -51.99 -39.41 -14.43
CA GLU A 113 -52.20 -40.04 -13.13
C GLU A 113 -52.60 -41.52 -13.24
N ALA A 114 -53.23 -41.92 -14.35
CA ALA A 114 -53.61 -43.31 -14.60
C ALA A 114 -52.44 -44.21 -15.05
N LEU A 115 -51.29 -43.63 -15.45
CA LEU A 115 -50.13 -44.39 -15.92
C LEU A 115 -49.31 -44.95 -14.73
N PRO A 116 -48.95 -46.25 -14.73
CA PRO A 116 -48.18 -46.84 -13.64
C PRO A 116 -46.75 -46.26 -13.60
N GLY A 117 -46.34 -45.76 -12.43
CA GLY A 117 -45.00 -45.23 -12.19
C GLY A 117 -44.83 -43.71 -12.35
N THR A 118 -45.90 -42.96 -12.62
CA THR A 118 -45.89 -41.49 -12.54
C THR A 118 -46.11 -41.03 -11.09
N MET A 119 -45.41 -39.98 -10.66
CA MET A 119 -45.65 -39.33 -9.36
C MET A 119 -46.01 -37.86 -9.55
N GLY A 120 -47.09 -37.43 -8.89
CA GLY A 120 -47.59 -36.05 -8.91
C GLY A 120 -48.51 -35.73 -10.11
N SER A 121 -49.16 -34.57 -10.02
CA SER A 121 -50.06 -34.04 -11.06
C SER A 121 -49.32 -33.14 -12.06
N THR A 122 -49.86 -33.08 -13.28
CA THR A 122 -49.39 -32.17 -14.33
C THR A 122 -49.66 -30.72 -13.90
N LYS A 123 -48.70 -29.84 -14.17
CA LYS A 123 -48.77 -28.43 -13.80
C LYS A 123 -48.96 -27.56 -15.04
N PRO A 124 -49.59 -26.37 -14.92
CA PRO A 124 -49.73 -25.45 -16.05
C PRO A 124 -48.37 -25.06 -16.66
N LEU A 125 -48.34 -24.86 -17.98
CA LEU A 125 -47.13 -24.48 -18.71
C LEU A 125 -46.58 -23.14 -18.17
N SER A 126 -47.47 -22.19 -17.87
CA SER A 126 -47.19 -20.88 -17.31
C SER A 126 -46.42 -20.93 -15.98
N GLN A 127 -46.66 -21.94 -15.13
CA GLN A 127 -45.94 -22.10 -13.88
C GLN A 127 -44.46 -22.42 -14.13
N SER A 128 -44.19 -23.30 -15.10
CA SER A 128 -42.82 -23.64 -15.50
C SER A 128 -42.13 -22.47 -16.20
N ILE A 129 -42.83 -21.76 -17.09
CA ILE A 129 -42.32 -20.56 -17.77
C ILE A 129 -41.90 -19.51 -16.74
N ASN A 130 -42.75 -19.24 -15.74
CA ASN A 130 -42.46 -18.25 -14.71
C ASN A 130 -41.26 -18.65 -13.84
N ARG A 131 -41.12 -19.92 -13.46
CA ARG A 131 -39.95 -20.42 -12.71
C ARG A 131 -38.65 -20.21 -13.49
N PHE A 132 -38.62 -20.58 -14.76
CA PHE A 132 -37.41 -20.41 -15.57
C PHE A 132 -37.12 -18.91 -15.85
N ALA A 133 -38.16 -18.09 -16.00
CA ALA A 133 -37.97 -16.66 -16.16
C ALA A 133 -37.42 -15.98 -14.89
N THR A 134 -37.84 -16.40 -13.69
CA THR A 134 -37.25 -15.89 -12.44
C THR A 134 -35.76 -16.23 -12.34
N GLU A 135 -35.38 -17.46 -12.68
CA GLU A 135 -33.97 -17.88 -12.72
C GLU A 135 -33.15 -17.04 -13.72
N LEU A 136 -33.70 -16.76 -14.91
CA LEU A 136 -33.03 -15.91 -15.91
C LEU A 136 -32.87 -14.46 -15.45
N ILE A 137 -33.83 -13.93 -14.69
CA ILE A 137 -33.77 -12.57 -14.13
C ILE A 137 -32.73 -12.50 -13.01
N GLU A 138 -32.67 -13.49 -12.12
CA GLU A 138 -31.63 -13.57 -11.09
C GLU A 138 -30.22 -13.63 -11.69
N GLN A 139 -30.06 -14.41 -12.77
CA GLN A 139 -28.79 -14.45 -13.50
C GLN A 139 -28.45 -13.12 -14.16
N SER A 140 -29.42 -12.40 -14.73
CA SER A 140 -29.16 -11.11 -15.34
C SER A 140 -28.81 -10.03 -14.30
N MET A 141 -29.39 -10.09 -13.10
CA MET A 141 -29.01 -9.24 -11.97
C MET A 141 -27.58 -9.53 -11.49
N LYS A 142 -27.18 -10.80 -11.39
CA LYS A 142 -25.80 -11.17 -11.02
C LYS A 142 -24.77 -10.66 -12.04
N ILE A 143 -25.06 -10.79 -13.34
CA ILE A 143 -24.19 -10.29 -14.40
C ILE A 143 -24.08 -8.75 -14.35
N ALA A 144 -25.18 -8.05 -14.03
CA ALA A 144 -25.14 -6.59 -13.87
C ALA A 144 -24.24 -6.17 -12.70
N GLN A 145 -24.34 -6.86 -11.55
CA GLN A 145 -23.48 -6.61 -10.38
C GLN A 145 -22.01 -6.93 -10.65
N GLU A 146 -21.71 -7.98 -11.41
CA GLU A 146 -20.33 -8.32 -11.81
C GLU A 146 -19.73 -7.24 -12.71
N LYS A 147 -20.49 -6.73 -13.69
CA LYS A 147 -20.05 -5.63 -14.55
C LYS A 147 -19.79 -4.34 -13.76
N GLU A 148 -20.64 -3.99 -12.80
CA GLU A 148 -20.41 -2.82 -11.93
C GLU A 148 -19.14 -2.97 -11.08
N LYS A 149 -18.79 -4.19 -10.66
CA LYS A 149 -17.53 -4.47 -9.94
C LYS A 149 -16.29 -4.40 -10.85
N GLU A 150 -16.42 -4.76 -12.12
CA GLU A 150 -15.34 -4.66 -13.10
C GLU A 150 -15.13 -3.23 -13.62
N GLU A 151 -16.20 -2.43 -13.72
CA GLU A 151 -16.19 -1.03 -14.13
C GLU A 151 -15.84 -0.04 -13.00
N ALA A 152 -15.87 -0.48 -11.73
CA ALA A 152 -15.21 0.25 -10.66
C ALA A 152 -13.74 0.43 -11.06
N PRO A 153 -13.23 1.67 -11.21
CA PRO A 153 -11.94 1.90 -11.81
C PRO A 153 -10.90 1.13 -11.01
N LYS A 154 -10.27 0.13 -11.65
CA LYS A 154 -9.10 -0.55 -11.10
C LYS A 154 -8.07 0.55 -10.86
N LYS A 155 -8.01 1.07 -9.64
CA LYS A 155 -6.90 1.89 -9.18
C LYS A 155 -5.67 1.03 -9.41
N VAL A 156 -4.89 1.35 -10.43
CA VAL A 156 -3.58 0.73 -10.67
C VAL A 156 -2.78 1.02 -9.40
N ILE A 157 -2.68 0.03 -8.51
CA ILE A 157 -1.78 0.09 -7.38
C ILE A 157 -0.39 0.00 -8.02
N LYS A 158 0.19 1.14 -8.40
CA LYS A 158 1.61 1.19 -8.72
C LYS A 158 2.31 0.71 -7.44
N GLU A 159 2.94 -0.47 -7.50
CA GLU A 159 3.74 -0.97 -6.39
C GLU A 159 4.68 0.15 -5.95
N LYS A 160 4.65 0.48 -4.66
CA LYS A 160 5.52 1.52 -4.11
C LYS A 160 6.95 0.96 -4.17
N ILE A 161 7.66 1.24 -5.27
CA ILE A 161 9.07 0.88 -5.44
C ILE A 161 9.83 1.31 -4.19
N ASN A 162 10.44 0.34 -3.50
CA ASN A 162 11.20 0.56 -2.28
C ASN A 162 12.34 1.55 -2.55
N ILE A 163 12.69 2.39 -1.59
CA ILE A 163 13.79 3.36 -1.69
C ILE A 163 15.09 2.68 -2.14
N GLN A 164 15.37 1.46 -1.64
CA GLN A 164 16.55 0.69 -2.06
C GLN A 164 16.50 0.31 -3.55
N GLN A 165 15.34 -0.10 -4.05
CA GLN A 165 15.16 -0.42 -5.47
C GLN A 165 15.29 0.82 -6.36
N ARG A 166 14.87 1.99 -5.87
CA ARG A 166 15.08 3.27 -6.58
C ARG A 166 16.54 3.64 -6.66
N ILE A 167 17.28 3.54 -5.54
CA ILE A 167 18.72 3.79 -5.49
C ILE A 167 19.45 2.84 -6.44
N PHE A 168 19.08 1.55 -6.45
CA PHE A 168 19.64 0.56 -7.36
C PHE A 168 19.40 0.96 -8.83
N ALA A 169 18.15 1.19 -9.21
CA ALA A 169 17.80 1.53 -10.60
C ALA A 169 18.49 2.82 -11.07
N GLN A 170 18.56 3.85 -10.21
CA GLN A 170 19.26 5.08 -10.53
C GLN A 170 20.78 4.88 -10.65
N ALA A 171 21.38 4.09 -9.75
CA ALA A 171 22.80 3.76 -9.83
C ALA A 171 23.13 2.99 -11.13
N SER A 172 22.24 2.09 -11.58
CA SER A 172 22.43 1.35 -12.83
C SER A 172 22.45 2.30 -14.03
N ILE A 173 21.50 3.25 -14.10
CA ILE A 173 21.46 4.26 -15.18
C ILE A 173 22.70 5.17 -15.14
N MET A 174 23.16 5.55 -13.94
CA MET A 174 24.38 6.35 -13.80
C MET A 174 25.64 5.60 -14.21
N PHE A 175 25.64 4.27 -14.04
CA PHE A 175 26.76 3.39 -14.33
C PHE A 175 26.82 2.94 -15.79
N GLU A 176 25.69 2.86 -16.50
CA GLU A 176 25.60 2.39 -17.89
C GLU A 176 26.65 3.00 -18.84
N PRO A 177 26.93 4.33 -18.86
CA PRO A 177 27.98 4.87 -19.73
C PRO A 177 29.41 4.44 -19.35
N ILE A 178 29.64 4.14 -18.06
CA ILE A 178 30.90 3.58 -17.58
C ILE A 178 30.99 2.12 -18.01
N ASP A 179 29.91 1.36 -17.86
CA ASP A 179 29.81 -0.06 -18.22
C ASP A 179 30.08 -0.28 -19.71
N ILE A 180 29.39 0.47 -20.57
CA ILE A 180 29.62 0.47 -22.03
C ILE A 180 31.08 0.81 -22.36
N TRP A 181 31.73 1.67 -21.58
CA TRP A 181 33.14 1.98 -21.78
C TRP A 181 34.07 0.85 -21.33
N VAL A 182 33.76 0.19 -20.20
CA VAL A 182 34.51 -0.99 -19.72
C VAL A 182 34.38 -2.15 -20.71
N ASP A 183 33.19 -2.37 -21.29
CA ASP A 183 32.92 -3.44 -22.25
C ASP A 183 33.77 -3.36 -23.52
N LYS A 184 34.21 -2.15 -23.92
CA LYS A 184 35.15 -1.98 -25.05
C LYS A 184 36.47 -2.74 -24.86
N TRP A 185 36.83 -3.08 -23.62
CA TRP A 185 37.97 -3.93 -23.35
C TRP A 185 37.84 -5.32 -23.96
N TYR A 186 36.63 -5.88 -24.05
CA TYR A 186 36.41 -7.20 -24.66
C TYR A 186 36.64 -7.19 -26.17
N GLU A 187 36.34 -6.07 -26.84
CA GLU A 187 36.52 -5.90 -28.28
C GLU A 187 37.97 -5.56 -28.65
N GLU A 188 38.63 -4.67 -27.88
CA GLU A 188 39.96 -4.12 -28.21
C GLU A 188 40.95 -4.17 -27.03
N GLN A 189 41.30 -5.37 -26.56
CA GLN A 189 42.16 -5.60 -25.39
C GLN A 189 43.50 -4.85 -25.42
N GLU A 190 44.17 -4.79 -26.57
CA GLU A 190 45.50 -4.17 -26.70
C GLU A 190 45.44 -2.64 -26.79
N LYS A 191 44.38 -2.08 -27.38
CA LYS A 191 44.22 -0.63 -27.57
C LYS A 191 43.46 0.05 -26.43
N PHE A 192 42.84 -0.74 -25.56
CA PHE A 192 42.12 -0.23 -24.40
C PHE A 192 43.01 0.69 -23.55
N ASN A 193 42.53 1.91 -23.31
CA ASN A 193 43.21 2.93 -22.51
C ASN A 193 42.50 3.07 -21.15
N PRO A 194 43.04 2.53 -20.05
CA PRO A 194 42.41 2.56 -18.72
C PRO A 194 42.20 3.96 -18.13
N LYS A 195 42.83 4.99 -18.71
CA LYS A 195 42.72 6.40 -18.31
C LYS A 195 41.93 7.24 -19.32
N GLY A 196 41.36 6.60 -20.35
CA GLY A 196 40.65 7.28 -21.43
C GLY A 196 39.29 7.87 -21.04
N TYR A 197 38.82 7.63 -19.81
CA TYR A 197 37.53 8.09 -19.31
C TYR A 197 37.68 8.87 -18.01
N ASP A 198 37.05 10.04 -17.92
CA ASP A 198 37.03 10.87 -16.71
C ASP A 198 35.83 10.51 -15.83
N PHE A 199 36.02 9.48 -14.99
CA PHE A 199 34.98 9.01 -14.07
C PHE A 199 34.55 10.09 -13.06
N GLY A 200 35.49 10.93 -12.61
CA GLY A 200 35.21 11.97 -11.65
C GLY A 200 34.31 13.06 -12.22
N LYS A 201 34.50 13.46 -13.48
CA LYS A 201 33.62 14.39 -14.19
C LYS A 201 32.25 13.77 -14.48
N HIS A 202 32.23 12.52 -14.99
CA HIS A 202 30.98 11.82 -15.27
C HIS A 202 30.10 11.67 -14.03
N LEU A 203 30.64 11.12 -12.94
CA LEU A 203 29.90 10.88 -11.70
C LEU A 203 29.38 12.18 -11.07
N ARG A 204 30.09 13.30 -11.24
CA ARG A 204 29.61 14.64 -10.84
C ARG A 204 28.46 15.13 -11.72
N ASN A 205 28.57 14.96 -13.04
CA ASN A 205 27.53 15.40 -13.99
C ASN A 205 26.21 14.66 -13.78
N VAL A 206 26.26 13.37 -13.47
CA VAL A 206 25.06 12.56 -13.20
C VAL A 206 24.53 12.71 -11.77
N ASN A 207 25.09 13.63 -10.97
CA ASN A 207 24.73 13.86 -9.57
C ASN A 207 24.79 12.57 -8.72
N CYS A 208 25.87 11.80 -8.88
CA CYS A 208 26.09 10.59 -8.10
C CYS A 208 26.21 10.91 -6.60
N THR A 209 25.35 10.30 -5.79
CA THR A 209 25.36 10.48 -4.33
C THR A 209 26.23 9.41 -3.66
N GLN A 210 26.55 9.58 -2.38
CA GLN A 210 27.24 8.56 -1.59
C GLN A 210 26.56 7.19 -1.66
N ALA A 211 25.22 7.14 -1.71
CA ALA A 211 24.48 5.89 -1.78
C ALA A 211 24.65 5.18 -3.13
N HIS A 212 24.60 5.94 -4.23
CA HIS A 212 24.84 5.42 -5.58
C HIS A 212 26.28 4.92 -5.72
N ALA A 213 27.26 5.73 -5.27
CA ALA A 213 28.68 5.37 -5.32
C ALA A 213 28.98 4.08 -4.55
N ARG A 214 28.41 3.89 -3.34
CA ARG A 214 28.55 2.63 -2.61
C ARG A 214 27.97 1.45 -3.38
N LYS A 215 26.82 1.63 -4.04
CA LYS A 215 26.19 0.54 -4.77
C LYS A 215 26.98 0.11 -6.00
N ILE A 216 27.57 1.08 -6.71
CA ILE A 216 28.49 0.82 -7.83
C ILE A 216 29.73 0.07 -7.34
N ARG A 217 30.28 0.44 -6.17
CA ARG A 217 31.38 -0.30 -5.55
C ARG A 217 31.03 -1.74 -5.23
N ASP A 218 29.85 -1.98 -4.63
CA ASP A 218 29.40 -3.34 -4.29
C ASP A 218 29.33 -4.25 -5.54
N TRP A 219 29.11 -3.69 -6.74
CA TRP A 219 29.09 -4.44 -7.99
C TRP A 219 30.48 -4.76 -8.53
N LEU A 220 31.41 -3.82 -8.43
CA LEU A 220 32.74 -3.93 -9.04
C LEU A 220 33.82 -4.49 -8.11
N ASP A 221 33.65 -4.40 -6.79
CA ASP A 221 34.62 -4.92 -5.81
C ASP A 221 34.87 -6.43 -5.99
N PRO A 222 33.85 -7.31 -6.23
CA PRO A 222 34.08 -8.73 -6.48
C PRO A 222 34.86 -8.99 -7.79
N GLU A 223 34.47 -8.33 -8.88
CA GLU A 223 35.12 -8.49 -10.19
C GLU A 223 36.58 -8.02 -10.14
N LEU A 224 36.84 -6.91 -9.44
CA LEU A 224 38.20 -6.41 -9.26
C LEU A 224 39.07 -7.41 -8.48
N LEU A 225 38.53 -8.03 -7.42
CA LEU A 225 39.27 -8.98 -6.60
C LEU A 225 39.64 -10.23 -7.40
N GLU A 226 38.70 -10.76 -8.18
CA GLU A 226 38.92 -11.89 -9.07
C GLU A 226 39.98 -11.57 -10.14
N LEU A 227 39.87 -10.40 -10.81
CA LEU A 227 40.83 -9.98 -11.83
C LEU A 227 42.23 -9.70 -11.25
N GLN A 228 42.33 -9.23 -10.01
CA GLN A 228 43.61 -9.08 -9.31
C GLN A 228 44.26 -10.44 -9.02
N ALA A 229 43.47 -11.42 -8.58
CA ALA A 229 43.94 -12.78 -8.41
C ALA A 229 44.35 -13.42 -9.75
N ALA A 230 43.61 -13.15 -10.82
CA ALA A 230 43.90 -13.70 -12.16
C ALA A 230 45.13 -13.06 -12.81
N SER A 231 45.38 -11.78 -12.53
CA SER A 231 46.56 -11.05 -13.02
C SER A 231 47.86 -11.51 -12.33
N ASN A 232 47.77 -11.86 -11.04
CA ASN A 232 48.88 -12.37 -10.24
C ASN A 232 48.51 -13.69 -9.54
N PRO A 233 48.36 -14.78 -10.30
CA PRO A 233 48.01 -16.06 -9.73
C PRO A 233 49.18 -16.62 -8.91
N PRO A 234 48.90 -17.45 -7.89
CA PRO A 234 49.94 -18.06 -7.06
C PRO A 234 50.87 -18.95 -7.90
N SER A 235 52.16 -18.93 -7.58
CA SER A 235 53.13 -19.75 -8.30
C SER A 235 52.85 -21.25 -8.10
N LYS A 236 53.35 -22.10 -8.98
CA LYS A 236 53.19 -23.56 -8.85
C LYS A 236 53.69 -24.07 -7.49
N ALA A 237 54.81 -23.52 -7.00
CA ALA A 237 55.39 -23.89 -5.71
C ALA A 237 54.57 -23.39 -4.50
N ASP A 238 53.79 -22.33 -4.66
CA ASP A 238 52.90 -21.83 -3.62
C ASP A 238 51.57 -22.58 -3.63
N ARG A 239 51.06 -22.94 -4.82
CA ARG A 239 49.86 -23.77 -5.00
C ARG A 239 50.04 -25.17 -4.41
N ASP A 240 51.22 -25.76 -4.52
CA ASP A 240 51.51 -27.06 -3.92
C ASP A 240 51.56 -27.05 -2.38
N LYS A 241 51.56 -25.85 -1.76
CA LYS A 241 51.48 -25.66 -0.30
C LYS A 241 50.09 -25.24 0.19
N MET A 242 49.16 -24.98 -0.73
CA MET A 242 47.77 -24.61 -0.41
C MET A 242 46.93 -25.84 -0.11
N ASN A 243 45.76 -25.63 0.50
CA ASN A 243 44.76 -26.69 0.70
C ASN A 243 44.19 -27.14 -0.66
N ASP A 244 43.67 -28.37 -0.74
CA ASP A 244 43.16 -28.97 -1.97
C ASP A 244 42.10 -28.09 -2.66
N HIS A 245 41.20 -27.48 -1.87
CA HIS A 245 40.16 -26.58 -2.38
C HIS A 245 40.74 -25.28 -2.96
N ASP A 246 41.65 -24.62 -2.25
CA ASP A 246 42.25 -23.35 -2.69
C ASP A 246 43.14 -23.56 -3.93
N LYS A 247 43.76 -24.74 -4.04
CA LYS A 247 44.53 -25.14 -5.20
C LYS A 247 43.64 -25.34 -6.42
N ASP A 248 42.50 -26.02 -6.27
CA ASP A 248 41.51 -26.21 -7.34
C ASP A 248 40.91 -24.87 -7.80
N ASP A 249 40.54 -23.99 -6.86
CA ASP A 249 40.05 -22.63 -7.17
C ASP A 249 41.07 -21.82 -7.97
N ALA A 250 42.35 -21.87 -7.57
CA ALA A 250 43.43 -21.18 -8.28
C ALA A 250 43.67 -21.78 -9.69
N GLU A 251 43.50 -23.08 -9.86
CA GLU A 251 43.59 -23.78 -11.15
C GLU A 251 42.48 -23.34 -12.09
N GLN A 252 41.24 -23.37 -11.62
CA GLN A 252 40.06 -22.94 -12.36
C GLN A 252 40.17 -21.47 -12.77
N LEU A 253 40.66 -20.61 -11.88
CA LEU A 253 40.82 -19.18 -12.16
C LEU A 253 41.90 -18.91 -13.21
N ILE A 254 43.02 -19.65 -13.20
CA ILE A 254 44.05 -19.53 -14.25
C ILE A 254 43.51 -20.03 -15.60
N GLU A 255 42.77 -21.13 -15.60
CA GLU A 255 42.15 -21.67 -16.81
C GLU A 255 41.12 -20.69 -17.40
N ALA A 256 40.25 -20.13 -16.57
CA ALA A 256 39.19 -19.22 -16.97
C ALA A 256 39.71 -17.94 -17.68
N TYR A 257 40.84 -17.40 -17.24
CA TYR A 257 41.45 -16.18 -17.79
C TYR A 257 42.62 -16.45 -18.77
N SER A 258 42.87 -17.71 -19.13
CA SER A 258 43.95 -18.11 -20.05
C SER A 258 43.84 -17.51 -21.45
N CYS A 259 42.64 -17.09 -21.85
CA CYS A 259 42.38 -16.40 -23.11
C CYS A 259 42.88 -14.95 -23.15
N TYR A 260 43.28 -14.38 -22.01
CA TYR A 260 43.76 -13.01 -21.90
C TYR A 260 45.24 -12.95 -21.56
N THR A 261 45.94 -11.96 -22.12
CA THR A 261 47.32 -11.70 -21.71
C THR A 261 47.36 -11.00 -20.35
N LYS A 262 48.41 -11.25 -19.56
CA LYS A 262 48.61 -10.58 -18.26
C LYS A 262 48.51 -9.06 -18.36
N LYS A 263 49.11 -8.45 -19.39
CA LYS A 263 49.06 -7.00 -19.64
C LYS A 263 47.63 -6.50 -19.91
N ALA A 264 46.80 -7.29 -20.60
CA ALA A 264 45.40 -6.94 -20.84
C ALA A 264 44.59 -6.97 -19.54
N LEU A 265 44.83 -7.97 -18.67
CA LEU A 265 44.20 -8.06 -17.35
C LEU A 265 44.61 -6.89 -16.44
N GLU A 266 45.91 -6.55 -16.39
CA GLU A 266 46.41 -5.40 -15.62
C GLU A 266 45.76 -4.08 -16.06
N LYS A 267 45.50 -3.90 -17.36
CA LYS A 267 44.76 -2.74 -17.87
C LYS A 267 43.31 -2.70 -17.37
N LYS A 268 42.61 -3.84 -17.35
CA LYS A 268 41.24 -3.93 -16.83
C LYS A 268 41.19 -3.66 -15.32
N VAL A 269 42.12 -4.24 -14.57
CA VAL A 269 42.30 -3.98 -13.13
C VAL A 269 42.51 -2.49 -12.87
N LEU A 270 43.39 -1.83 -13.62
CA LEU A 270 43.65 -0.39 -13.47
C LEU A 270 42.40 0.46 -13.76
N ALA A 271 41.60 0.09 -14.77
CA ALA A 271 40.36 0.79 -15.10
C ALA A 271 39.33 0.69 -13.96
N LEU A 272 39.11 -0.52 -13.43
CA LEU A 272 38.22 -0.75 -12.30
C LEU A 272 38.69 -0.02 -11.03
N GLN A 273 40.00 -0.05 -10.74
CA GLN A 273 40.58 0.72 -9.63
C GLN A 273 40.33 2.23 -9.78
N ASN A 274 40.43 2.78 -10.99
CA ASN A 274 40.15 4.20 -11.25
C ASN A 274 38.66 4.53 -11.01
N ILE A 275 37.74 3.65 -11.42
CA ILE A 275 36.30 3.80 -11.17
C ILE A 275 36.03 3.83 -9.66
N LEU A 276 36.53 2.83 -8.93
CA LEU A 276 36.36 2.73 -7.47
C LEU A 276 37.01 3.92 -6.74
N GLY A 277 38.17 4.38 -7.21
CA GLY A 277 38.84 5.58 -6.71
C GLY A 277 37.96 6.82 -6.84
N ALA A 278 37.33 7.02 -8.00
CA ALA A 278 36.39 8.12 -8.21
C ALA A 278 35.14 8.00 -7.29
N CYS A 279 34.60 6.79 -7.12
CA CYS A 279 33.52 6.54 -6.17
C CYS A 279 33.93 6.86 -4.72
N ASN A 280 35.17 6.55 -4.32
CA ASN A 280 35.69 6.84 -2.99
C ASN A 280 35.77 8.32 -2.68
N VAL A 281 36.25 9.13 -3.63
CA VAL A 281 36.27 10.58 -3.49
C VAL A 281 34.87 11.13 -3.21
N ILE A 282 33.83 10.64 -3.91
CA ILE A 282 32.44 11.05 -3.67
C ILE A 282 31.96 10.62 -2.27
N ILE A 283 32.31 9.41 -1.84
CA ILE A 283 31.91 8.88 -0.53
C ILE A 283 32.56 9.70 0.60
N GLU A 284 33.83 10.07 0.46
CA GLU A 284 34.60 10.82 1.47
C GLU A 284 34.18 12.29 1.54
N THR A 285 34.02 12.95 0.39
CA THR A 285 33.50 14.32 0.33
C THR A 285 32.10 14.43 0.94
N ALA A 286 31.22 13.44 0.69
CA ALA A 286 29.90 13.38 1.31
C ALA A 286 29.96 13.16 2.83
N LYS A 287 30.93 12.36 3.33
CA LYS A 287 31.15 12.18 4.77
C LYS A 287 31.63 13.48 5.43
N ALA A 288 32.59 14.16 4.81
CA ALA A 288 33.15 15.41 5.32
C ALA A 288 32.09 16.52 5.41
N ASN A 289 31.21 16.60 4.42
CA ASN A 289 30.15 17.62 4.36
C ASN A 289 28.87 17.27 5.17
N ARG A 290 28.83 16.12 5.86
CA ARG A 290 27.62 15.68 6.57
C ARG A 290 27.39 16.50 7.84
N LYS A 291 26.30 17.28 7.87
CA LYS A 291 25.88 18.02 9.08
C LYS A 291 25.58 17.05 10.24
N PRO A 292 26.08 17.32 11.46
CA PRO A 292 25.77 16.52 12.64
C PRO A 292 24.27 16.62 12.97
N ARG A 293 23.64 15.48 13.32
CA ARG A 293 22.22 15.44 13.65
C ARG A 293 21.94 16.20 14.95
N LYS A 294 20.98 17.13 14.95
CA LYS A 294 20.47 17.78 16.17
C LYS A 294 19.86 16.71 17.09
N ARG A 295 20.43 16.51 18.28
CA ARG A 295 19.89 15.57 19.27
C ARG A 295 18.75 16.25 20.04
N VAL A 296 17.55 15.69 19.95
CA VAL A 296 16.42 16.09 20.81
C VAL A 296 16.72 15.59 22.23
N ARG A 297 16.80 16.50 23.20
CA ARG A 297 16.96 16.13 24.62
C ARG A 297 15.59 15.80 25.18
N SER A 298 15.48 14.73 25.98
CA SER A 298 14.23 14.43 26.70
C SER A 298 13.94 15.50 27.74
N LYS A 299 12.64 15.72 28.04
CA LYS A 299 12.17 16.71 29.04
C LYS A 299 12.87 16.52 30.40
N GLU A 300 13.04 15.27 30.81
CA GLU A 300 13.73 14.90 32.05
C GLU A 300 15.19 15.37 32.07
N LYS A 301 15.92 15.15 30.97
CA LYS A 301 17.32 15.57 30.84
C LYS A 301 17.49 17.09 30.81
N MET A 302 16.46 17.82 30.37
CA MET A 302 16.48 19.29 30.38
C MET A 302 16.34 19.85 31.80
N VAL A 303 15.56 19.16 32.64
CA VAL A 303 15.19 19.61 33.99
C VAL A 303 16.04 18.98 35.10
N ALA A 304 16.81 17.93 34.82
CA ALA A 304 17.63 17.20 35.81
C ALA A 304 18.57 18.05 36.68
N LYS A 305 18.91 19.27 36.25
CA LYS A 305 19.80 20.19 36.99
C LYS A 305 19.05 21.33 37.70
N MET A 306 17.72 21.32 37.70
CA MET A 306 16.90 22.33 38.36
C MET A 306 16.93 22.12 39.88
N LYS A 307 17.15 23.20 40.64
CA LYS A 307 17.13 23.21 42.10
C LYS A 307 15.88 23.96 42.56
N PHE A 308 14.98 23.28 43.25
CA PHE A 308 13.73 23.83 43.80
C PHE A 308 13.38 23.08 45.10
N ALA A 309 12.52 23.66 45.94
CA ALA A 309 12.04 23.00 47.16
C ALA A 309 10.92 22.02 46.81
N GLN A 310 11.06 20.74 47.16
CA GLN A 310 10.03 19.74 46.88
C GLN A 310 8.76 20.00 47.70
N ASN A 311 8.91 20.16 49.02
CA ASN A 311 7.81 20.45 49.94
C ASN A 311 8.22 21.55 50.92
N ASN A 312 7.24 22.23 51.50
CA ASN A 312 7.44 23.14 52.62
C ASN A 312 6.28 23.00 53.62
N ASP A 313 6.61 22.45 54.79
CA ASP A 313 5.65 22.15 55.86
C ASP A 313 5.06 23.42 56.49
N LYS A 314 5.84 24.51 56.52
CA LYS A 314 5.42 25.80 57.09
C LYS A 314 4.21 26.41 56.37
N PHE A 315 4.12 26.18 55.06
CA PHE A 315 3.03 26.70 54.22
C PHE A 315 2.14 25.59 53.65
N ALA A 316 2.38 24.33 54.04
CA ALA A 316 1.73 23.14 53.50
C ALA A 316 1.66 23.14 51.96
N LEU A 317 2.80 23.40 51.31
CA LEU A 317 2.93 23.47 49.85
C LEU A 317 3.82 22.34 49.34
N ALA A 318 3.42 21.73 48.21
CA ALA A 318 4.20 20.79 47.44
C ALA A 318 4.47 21.37 46.04
N SER A 319 5.67 21.13 45.51
CA SER A 319 6.06 21.56 44.16
C SER A 319 5.51 20.63 43.10
N ILE A 320 5.15 21.21 41.97
CA ILE A 320 4.79 20.47 40.74
C ILE A 320 6.01 19.77 40.13
N ASN A 321 5.74 18.71 39.37
CA ASN A 321 6.75 18.04 38.58
C ASN A 321 7.40 19.03 37.60
N PRO A 322 8.71 19.29 37.70
CA PRO A 322 9.38 20.32 36.91
C PRO A 322 9.43 19.99 35.41
N GLN A 323 9.05 18.78 34.99
CA GLN A 323 8.84 18.43 33.58
C GLN A 323 7.67 19.21 32.94
N GLU A 324 6.67 19.58 33.73
CA GLU A 324 5.47 20.30 33.27
C GLU A 324 5.77 21.76 32.89
N ILE A 325 6.92 22.29 33.32
CA ILE A 325 7.39 23.63 32.95
C ILE A 325 7.73 23.71 31.47
N ILE A 326 8.20 22.60 30.88
CA ILE A 326 8.64 22.58 29.49
C ILE A 326 7.43 22.68 28.57
N ASN A 327 7.38 23.76 27.80
CA ASN A 327 6.30 24.18 26.91
C ASN A 327 5.08 24.77 27.65
N ALA A 328 5.20 25.12 28.92
CA ALA A 328 4.14 25.85 29.62
C ALA A 328 4.06 27.30 29.13
N SER A 329 2.85 27.84 29.02
CA SER A 329 2.60 29.26 28.72
C SER A 329 2.84 30.15 29.94
N GLU A 330 2.49 29.68 31.15
CA GLU A 330 2.72 30.41 32.39
C GLU A 330 3.27 29.48 33.48
N LEU A 331 4.18 29.99 34.32
CA LEU A 331 4.68 29.29 35.50
C LEU A 331 4.60 30.18 36.74
N TRP A 332 3.94 29.67 37.76
CA TRP A 332 3.76 30.31 39.05
C TRP A 332 4.73 29.76 40.09
N ILE A 333 5.40 30.68 40.78
CA ILE A 333 6.50 30.37 41.67
C ILE A 333 6.31 31.11 42.99
N PHE A 334 6.66 30.47 44.11
CA PHE A 334 6.69 31.12 45.42
C PHE A 334 8.01 30.86 46.15
N ASN A 335 8.65 31.94 46.61
CA ASN A 335 9.83 31.86 47.46
C ASN A 335 9.42 32.08 48.91
N PHE A 336 9.58 31.05 49.74
CA PHE A 336 9.14 31.06 51.14
C PHE A 336 10.03 31.91 52.05
N LYS A 337 11.31 32.10 51.70
CA LYS A 337 12.24 32.93 52.47
C LYS A 337 11.97 34.42 52.28
N THR A 338 11.75 34.84 51.03
CA THR A 338 11.46 36.24 50.71
C THR A 338 9.96 36.57 50.76
N ARG A 339 9.09 35.56 50.91
CA ARG A 339 7.62 35.67 50.83
C ARG A 339 7.15 36.34 49.53
N LYS A 340 7.82 36.03 48.42
CA LYS A 340 7.52 36.59 47.10
C LYS A 340 6.83 35.55 46.22
N ILE A 341 5.73 35.93 45.59
CA ILE A 341 5.07 35.15 44.55
C ILE A 341 5.41 35.77 43.19
N GLY A 342 5.73 34.94 42.20
CA GLY A 342 6.10 35.37 40.86
C GLY A 342 5.38 34.57 39.79
N ARG A 343 5.14 35.23 38.66
CA ARG A 343 4.58 34.64 37.44
C ARG A 343 5.57 34.81 36.30
N TYR A 344 5.99 33.71 35.69
CA TYR A 344 6.67 33.70 34.40
C TYR A 344 5.64 33.53 33.29
N VAL A 345 5.75 34.35 32.26
CA VAL A 345 4.93 34.25 31.03
C VAL A 345 5.85 33.95 29.86
N ALA A 346 5.50 32.98 29.03
CA ALA A 346 6.29 32.63 27.85
C ALA A 346 6.24 33.75 26.79
N LYS A 347 7.38 34.01 26.14
CA LYS A 347 7.50 35.00 25.05
C LYS A 347 6.68 34.60 23.81
N THR A 348 6.55 33.30 23.56
CA THR A 348 5.79 32.76 22.43
C THR A 348 4.83 31.70 22.95
N ILE A 349 3.57 32.09 23.06
CA ILE A 349 2.47 31.24 23.54
C ILE A 349 2.05 30.30 22.39
N ASP A 350 1.85 29.02 22.71
CA ASP A 350 1.34 28.03 21.75
C ASP A 350 -0.18 27.87 21.94
N PRO A 351 -1.03 28.52 21.12
CA PRO A 351 -2.48 28.44 21.29
C PRO A 351 -3.06 27.05 21.00
N LEU A 352 -2.28 26.15 20.37
CA LEU A 352 -2.71 24.80 19.98
C LEU A 352 -2.02 23.70 20.79
N HIS A 353 -1.17 24.07 21.76
CA HIS A 353 -0.42 23.14 22.63
C HIS A 353 0.37 22.07 21.86
N GLN A 354 0.81 22.39 20.64
CA GLN A 354 1.46 21.43 19.75
C GLN A 354 2.94 21.18 20.09
N GLY A 355 3.51 21.93 21.03
CA GLY A 355 4.88 21.73 21.51
C GLY A 355 5.92 21.99 20.42
N ARG A 356 5.70 23.03 19.61
CA ARG A 356 6.60 23.43 18.53
C ARG A 356 7.94 23.90 19.09
N GLU A 357 9.03 23.71 18.33
CA GLU A 357 10.34 24.18 18.75
C GLU A 357 10.31 25.71 18.94
N GLY A 358 10.56 26.17 20.18
CA GLY A 358 10.57 27.58 20.55
C GLY A 358 9.24 28.13 21.08
N SER A 359 8.21 27.30 21.26
CA SER A 359 6.97 27.70 21.93
C SER A 359 6.95 27.27 23.41
N GLY A 360 6.43 28.16 24.27
CA GLY A 360 6.38 27.99 25.72
C GLY A 360 7.72 28.20 26.44
N LEU A 361 7.71 27.98 27.77
CA LEU A 361 8.88 28.12 28.63
C LEU A 361 9.87 26.96 28.43
N SER A 362 11.16 27.27 28.44
CA SER A 362 12.23 26.27 28.40
C SER A 362 13.14 26.37 29.62
N VAL A 363 13.82 25.27 29.98
CA VAL A 363 14.68 25.20 31.17
C VAL A 363 16.10 24.82 30.77
N LYS A 364 17.08 25.56 31.29
CA LYS A 364 18.50 25.21 31.21
C LYS A 364 19.17 25.35 32.56
N GLY A 365 19.49 24.21 33.19
CA GLY A 365 20.08 24.21 34.53
C GLY A 365 19.05 24.66 35.57
N THR A 366 19.33 25.76 36.25
CA THR A 366 18.42 26.40 37.22
C THR A 366 17.69 27.62 36.65
N THR A 367 17.83 27.88 35.34
CA THR A 367 17.31 29.09 34.70
C THR A 367 16.18 28.74 33.74
N ILE A 368 15.05 29.44 33.88
CA ILE A 368 13.94 29.49 32.93
C ILE A 368 14.34 30.42 31.78
N ARG A 369 14.07 29.98 30.55
CA ARG A 369 14.34 30.67 29.30
C ARG A 369 13.05 30.85 28.52
N ASP A 370 13.11 31.74 27.55
CA ASP A 370 12.00 32.07 26.65
C ASP A 370 10.77 32.65 27.38
N TYR A 371 11.02 33.35 28.49
CA TYR A 371 10.02 34.15 29.20
C TYR A 371 10.05 35.61 28.73
N ASP A 372 8.91 36.30 28.84
CA ASP A 372 8.78 37.73 28.58
C ASP A 372 9.20 38.52 29.83
N GLU A 373 10.25 39.34 29.71
CA GLU A 373 10.79 40.15 30.81
C GLU A 373 9.86 41.28 31.27
N ALA A 374 8.94 41.72 30.41
CA ALA A 374 7.98 42.78 30.75
C ALA A 374 6.79 42.22 31.53
N LEU A 375 6.29 41.05 31.12
CA LEU A 375 5.11 40.42 31.73
C LEU A 375 5.44 39.53 32.94
N SER A 376 6.71 39.14 33.11
CA SER A 376 7.15 38.28 34.21
C SER A 376 7.52 39.07 35.46
N ILE A 377 6.59 39.11 36.42
CA ILE A 377 6.64 39.97 37.61
C ILE A 377 6.58 39.11 38.88
N GLN A 378 7.19 39.61 39.95
CA GLN A 378 7.07 39.10 41.32
C GLN A 378 6.61 40.20 42.29
N LYS A 379 5.72 39.81 43.21
CA LYS A 379 5.18 40.66 44.29
C LYS A 379 5.42 40.03 45.65
N THR A 380 5.53 40.87 46.69
CA THR A 380 5.70 40.41 48.07
C THR A 380 4.34 40.23 48.73
N LEU A 381 4.08 39.05 49.31
CA LEU A 381 2.81 38.75 49.97
C LEU A 381 2.79 39.24 51.43
N ARG A 382 1.77 40.01 51.79
CA ARG A 382 1.38 40.24 53.18
C ARG A 382 0.44 39.12 53.60
N LYS A 383 0.70 38.46 54.74
CA LYS A 383 0.01 37.24 55.20
C LYS A 383 0.00 36.10 54.16
N PRO A 384 1.15 35.45 53.90
CA PRO A 384 1.28 34.43 52.86
C PRO A 384 0.34 33.22 53.06
N GLU A 385 -0.01 32.83 54.28
CA GLU A 385 -0.82 31.64 54.53
C GLU A 385 -2.26 31.76 54.01
N GLU A 386 -2.91 32.91 54.22
CA GLU A 386 -4.26 33.20 53.72
C GLU A 386 -4.25 33.30 52.18
N LYS A 387 -3.29 34.06 51.63
CA LYS A 387 -3.18 34.28 50.18
C LYS A 387 -2.77 33.04 49.38
N LEU A 388 -1.99 32.14 49.97
CA LEU A 388 -1.65 30.86 49.31
C LEU A 388 -2.83 29.87 49.32
N LYS A 389 -3.70 29.93 50.33
CA LYS A 389 -4.96 29.17 50.33
C LYS A 389 -5.92 29.71 49.26
N GLU A 390 -6.09 31.03 49.18
CA GLU A 390 -6.85 31.68 48.10
C GLU A 390 -6.29 31.32 46.71
N PHE A 391 -4.97 31.25 46.55
CA PHE A 391 -4.33 30.84 45.29
C PHE A 391 -4.64 29.38 44.91
N LYS A 392 -4.64 28.46 45.89
CA LYS A 392 -5.00 27.05 45.65
C LYS A 392 -6.47 26.88 45.26
N GLU A 393 -7.36 27.65 45.88
CA GLU A 393 -8.81 27.63 45.60
C GLU A 393 -9.17 28.37 44.31
N SER A 394 -8.27 29.24 43.81
CA SER A 394 -8.51 30.02 42.61
C SER A 394 -8.48 29.15 41.33
N GLY A 395 -9.56 29.24 40.55
CA GLY A 395 -9.64 28.63 39.22
C GLY A 395 -8.75 29.34 38.18
N PRO A 396 -8.54 28.74 36.98
CA PRO A 396 -7.61 29.23 35.96
C PRO A 396 -7.91 30.65 35.43
N ARG A 397 -9.17 31.12 35.54
CA ARG A 397 -9.55 32.49 35.15
C ARG A 397 -9.18 33.54 36.21
N LYS A 398 -9.30 33.21 37.50
CA LYS A 398 -8.98 34.12 38.62
C LYS A 398 -7.48 34.21 38.90
N ILE A 399 -6.72 33.14 38.60
CA ILE A 399 -5.26 33.13 38.74
C ILE A 399 -4.60 34.22 37.87
N LYS A 400 -5.17 34.55 36.71
CA LYS A 400 -4.58 35.56 35.79
C LYS A 400 -4.60 36.98 36.37
N THR A 401 -5.62 37.33 37.16
CA THR A 401 -5.77 38.64 37.82
C THR A 401 -5.24 38.66 39.26
N PHE A 402 -4.86 37.50 39.81
CA PHE A 402 -4.42 37.36 41.20
C PHE A 402 -3.22 38.24 41.57
N LEU A 403 -2.28 38.47 40.65
CA LEU A 403 -1.16 39.39 40.89
C LEU A 403 -1.60 40.85 40.92
N ASP A 404 -2.60 41.22 40.13
CA ASP A 404 -3.06 42.62 40.03
C ASP A 404 -3.80 43.06 41.30
N GLU A 405 -4.49 42.11 41.95
CA GLU A 405 -5.20 42.33 43.23
C GLU A 405 -4.27 42.55 44.43
N ILE A 406 -2.97 42.24 44.30
CA ILE A 406 -2.00 42.43 45.38
C ILE A 406 -1.41 43.85 45.30
N ASN A 407 -1.69 44.65 46.32
CA ASN A 407 -1.14 45.99 46.54
C ASN A 407 0.34 45.95 46.99
N ALA A 408 1.23 45.51 46.10
CA ALA A 408 2.67 45.51 46.30
C ALA A 408 3.40 45.96 45.03
N VAL A 409 4.61 46.51 45.19
CA VAL A 409 5.44 46.98 44.08
C VAL A 409 5.87 45.82 43.18
N ASP A 410 5.74 46.03 41.87
CA ASP A 410 6.16 45.08 40.84
C ASP A 410 7.69 45.01 40.76
N ILE A 411 8.23 43.82 40.94
CA ILE A 411 9.66 43.55 40.76
C ILE A 411 9.81 42.58 39.59
N LYS A 412 10.71 42.86 38.65
CA LYS A 412 10.97 41.96 37.51
C LYS A 412 11.62 40.64 37.96
N LEU A 413 11.29 39.56 37.27
CA LEU A 413 11.91 38.24 37.47
C LEU A 413 13.18 38.08 36.62
N ASN A 414 14.20 37.43 37.17
CA ASN A 414 15.50 37.21 36.50
C ASN A 414 15.68 35.80 35.90
N GLY A 415 14.59 35.03 35.83
CA GLY A 415 14.60 33.66 35.29
C GLY A 415 15.30 32.61 36.15
N ARG A 416 15.92 32.94 37.29
CA ARG A 416 16.68 31.96 38.10
C ARG A 416 15.86 31.42 39.25
N ILE A 417 15.75 30.10 39.33
CA ILE A 417 15.10 29.38 40.44
C ILE A 417 16.16 29.03 41.50
N ASN A 418 15.80 29.25 42.76
CA ASN A 418 16.61 28.92 43.93
C ASN A 418 16.06 27.68 44.63
N PRO A 419 16.85 26.99 45.47
CA PRO A 419 16.34 25.88 46.28
C PRO A 419 15.20 26.32 47.23
N ASP A 420 15.17 27.59 47.65
CA ASP A 420 14.11 28.13 48.53
C ASP A 420 12.78 28.43 47.82
N THR A 421 12.59 27.88 46.63
CA THR A 421 11.54 28.26 45.70
C THR A 421 10.67 27.05 45.36
N ILE A 422 9.37 27.20 45.53
CA ILE A 422 8.34 26.18 45.30
C ILE A 422 7.64 26.48 43.97
N LEU A 423 7.42 25.44 43.18
CA LEU A 423 6.72 25.50 41.90
C LEU A 423 5.23 25.27 42.16
N LEU A 424 4.42 26.32 42.06
CA LEU A 424 3.01 26.27 42.46
C LEU A 424 2.10 25.72 41.37
N LYS A 425 2.20 26.27 40.15
CA LYS A 425 1.32 25.92 39.02
C LYS A 425 1.99 26.17 37.67
N ALA A 426 1.98 25.19 36.79
CA ALA A 426 2.27 25.37 35.37
C ALA A 426 0.95 25.41 34.59
N ILE A 427 0.80 26.38 33.70
CA ILE A 427 -0.38 26.53 32.82
C ILE A 427 0.11 26.37 31.39
N LEU A 428 -0.52 25.47 30.66
CA LEU A 428 -0.21 25.17 29.25
C LEU A 428 -0.77 26.23 28.31
#